data_AF-A0A9D6PLM2-F1
#
_entry.id   AF-A0A9D6PLM2-F1
#
_cell.length_a   1.000
_cell.length_b   1.000
_cell.length_c   1.000
_cell.angle_alpha   90.00
_cell.angle_beta   90.00
_cell.angle_gamma   90.00
#
_symmetry.space_group_name_H-M   'P 1'
#
loop_
_entity.id
_entity.type
_entity.pdbx_description
1 polymer ?
#
loop_
_entity_poly.entity_id
_entity_poly.type
_entity_poly.pdbx_seq_one_letter_code
_entity_poly.pdbx_strand_id
1 'polypeptide(L)' 'LPAGTRLVVWDGSDDHNQRLPAGVYFARLTVGQETRTTKLVIAH' A
#
# COMPACT_ATOMS: atom_id res chain seq x y z
N LEU A 1 -18.79 3.85 -8.74
CA LEU A 1 -18.88 2.94 -7.57
C LEU A 1 -19.53 3.69 -6.41
N PRO A 2 -20.39 3.07 -5.59
CA PRO A 2 -20.96 3.73 -4.42
C PRO A 2 -19.89 4.02 -3.37
N ALA A 3 -20.11 5.05 -2.56
CA ALA A 3 -19.29 5.33 -1.38
C ALA A 3 -19.29 4.13 -0.41
N GLY A 4 -18.20 3.97 0.34
CA GLY A 4 -18.07 2.92 1.35
C GLY A 4 -16.63 2.44 1.53
N THR A 5 -16.42 1.56 2.50
CA THR A 5 -15.10 1.00 2.82
C THR A 5 -14.55 0.19 1.65
N ARG A 6 -13.25 0.36 1.39
CA ARG A 6 -12.49 -0.39 0.39
C ARG A 6 -11.16 -0.81 1.00
N LEU A 7 -10.70 -2.00 0.61
CA LEU A 7 -9.40 -2.54 1.01
C LEU A 7 -8.45 -2.48 -0.19
N VAL A 8 -7.23 -2.03 0.07
CA VAL A 8 -6.11 -2.10 -0.88
C VAL A 8 -5.05 -2.96 -0.21
N VAL A 9 -4.60 -4.00 -0.92
CA VAL A 9 -3.57 -4.93 -0.45
C VAL A 9 -2.36 -4.77 -1.36
N TRP A 10 -1.21 -4.56 -0.74
CA TRP A 10 0.08 -4.66 -1.43
C TRP A 10 0.68 -6.03 -1.14
N ASP A 11 1.15 -6.70 -2.17
CA ASP A 11 1.72 -8.03 -2.07
C ASP A 11 3.20 -8.02 -1.66
N GLY A 12 3.84 -6.85 -1.58
CA GLY A 12 5.26 -6.69 -1.26
C GLY A 12 6.18 -6.77 -2.47
N SER A 13 5.64 -6.63 -3.68
CA SER A 13 6.39 -6.60 -4.93
C SER A 13 6.51 -5.18 -5.50
N ASP A 14 7.59 -4.90 -6.22
CA ASP A 14 7.73 -3.67 -7.00
C ASP A 14 7.07 -3.76 -8.39
N ASP A 15 7.21 -2.71 -9.20
CA ASP A 15 6.64 -2.64 -10.55
C ASP A 15 7.24 -3.65 -11.55
N HIS A 16 8.38 -4.25 -11.21
CA HIS A 16 9.00 -5.33 -11.99
C HIS A 16 8.63 -6.71 -11.44
N ASN A 17 7.64 -6.77 -10.55
CA ASN A 17 7.19 -7.99 -9.87
C ASN A 17 8.31 -8.65 -9.03
N GLN A 18 9.27 -7.84 -8.56
CA GLN A 18 10.36 -8.31 -7.69
C GLN A 18 9.96 -8.17 -6.23
N ARG A 19 10.19 -9.24 -5.45
CA ARG A 19 9.96 -9.24 -4.00
C ARG A 19 10.91 -8.29 -3.31
N LEU A 20 10.36 -7.38 -2.51
CA LEU A 20 11.16 -6.44 -1.75
C LEU A 20 11.71 -7.06 -0.45
N PRO A 21 12.84 -6.56 0.07
CA PRO A 21 13.41 -7.00 1.34
C PRO A 21 12.44 -6.83 2.53
N ALA A 22 12.68 -7.60 3.59
CA ALA A 22 12.00 -7.36 4.87
C ALA A 22 12.31 -5.93 5.35
N GLY A 23 11.30 -5.25 5.88
CA GLY A 23 11.44 -3.85 6.26
C GLY A 23 10.13 -3.11 6.43
N VAL A 24 10.27 -1.83 6.77
CA VAL A 24 9.17 -0.88 6.90
C VAL A 24 9.05 -0.07 5.63
N TYR A 25 7.84 -0.04 5.06
CA TYR A 25 7.51 0.74 3.88
C TYR A 25 6.37 1.69 4.20
N PHE A 26 6.27 2.80 3.47
CA PHE A 26 5.16 3.74 3.60
C PHE A 26 4.39 3.80 2.29
N ALA A 27 3.09 3.51 2.36
CA ALA A 27 2.17 3.70 1.24
C ALA A 27 1.43 5.02 1.40
N ARG A 28 1.32 5.78 0.30
CA ARG A 28 0.50 6.99 0.21
C ARG A 28 -0.70 6.72 -0.68
N LEU A 29 -1.90 6.73 -0.11
CA LEU A 29 -3.16 6.61 -0.82
C LEU A 29 -3.81 7.98 -0.96
N THR A 30 -3.99 8.44 -2.20
CA THR A 30 -4.68 9.70 -2.50
C THR A 30 -6.02 9.40 -3.19
N VAL A 31 -7.11 9.93 -2.63
CA VAL A 31 -8.47 9.82 -3.18
C VAL A 31 -9.09 11.22 -3.20
N GLY A 32 -9.27 11.78 -4.41
CA GLY A 32 -9.74 13.16 -4.55
C GLY A 32 -8.77 14.14 -3.89
N GLN A 33 -9.24 14.86 -2.86
CA GLN A 33 -8.43 15.81 -2.08
C GLN A 33 -7.87 15.23 -0.77
N GLU A 34 -8.20 13.97 -0.46
CA GLU A 34 -7.72 13.30 0.75
C GLU A 34 -6.46 12.50 0.45
N THR A 35 -5.47 12.58 1.34
CA THR A 35 -4.28 11.73 1.30
C THR A 35 -4.09 11.07 2.65
N ARG A 36 -3.90 9.75 2.64
CA ARG A 36 -3.55 8.95 3.82
C ARG A 36 -2.20 8.29 3.62
N THR A 37 -1.39 8.28 4.68
CA THR A 37 -0.12 7.55 4.72
C THR A 37 -0.24 6.39 5.69
N THR A 38 0.13 5.19 5.23
CA THR A 38 0.04 3.95 6.01
C THR A 38 1.39 3.27 6.04
N LYS A 39 1.80 2.85 7.24
CA LYS A 39 2.99 2.01 7.44
C LYS A 39 2.67 0.57 7.08
N LEU A 40 3.50 -0.04 6.24
CA LEU A 40 3.46 -1.44 5.85
C LEU A 40 4.72 -2.13 6.38
N VAL A 41 4.57 -3.39 6.79
CA VAL A 41 5.69 -4.18 7.32
C VAL A 41 5.77 -5.47 6.52
N ILE A 42 6.96 -5.72 5.97
CA ILE A 42 7.33 -6.97 5.35
C ILE A 42 8.23 -7.71 6.35
N ALA A 43 7.82 -8.89 6.81
CA ALA A 43 8.44 -9.60 7.95
C ALA A 43 8.76 -11.08 7.67
N HIS A 44 8.90 -11.47 6.40
CA HIS A 44 9.24 -12.84 6.01
C HIS A 44 10.54 -13.36 6.60
#